data_AF-A0ABD1C476-F1
#
_entry.id   AF-A0ABD1C476-F1
#
_cell.length_a   1.000
_cell.length_b   1.000
_cell.length_c   1.000
_cell.angle_alpha   90.00
_cell.angle_beta   90.00
_cell.angle_gamma   90.00
#
_symmetry.space_group_name_H-M   'P 1'
#
loop_
_entity.id
_entity.type
_entity.pdbx_description
1 polymer ?
#
loop_
_entity_poly.entity_id
_entity_poly.type
_entity_poly.pdbx_seq_one_letter_code
_entity_poly.pdbx_strand_id
1 'polypeptide(L)'
;MEHLPIHLPREAALGGPVQYRWMYPFERYMFHPKKNVKNLSKVEGSIVAQSLNEEASQFVEYYFPSEVRTKSRCPGRHDDRIERAIYPVVVPELFSQVGRVSGKNKTRTLSQQEFKHLHTYILTNCEEIAEYEKIYMALIRG
;
A
#
# COMPACT_ATOMS: atom_id res chain seq x y z
N MET A 1 -15.36 -2.14 -18.17
CA MET A 1 -15.35 -3.49 -18.77
C MET A 1 -14.88 -4.52 -17.74
N GLU A 2 -15.73 -5.49 -17.38
CA GLU A 2 -15.38 -6.58 -16.46
C GLU A 2 -14.82 -7.78 -17.25
N HIS A 3 -13.60 -7.66 -17.77
CA HIS A 3 -12.93 -8.83 -18.32
C HIS A 3 -12.26 -9.59 -17.17
N LEU A 4 -12.84 -10.74 -16.80
CA LEU A 4 -12.12 -11.74 -16.02
C LEU A 4 -10.81 -12.06 -16.75
N PRO A 5 -9.67 -12.19 -16.04
CA PRO A 5 -8.36 -12.47 -16.65
C PRO A 5 -8.34 -13.67 -17.61
N ILE A 6 -9.30 -14.58 -17.44
CA ILE A 6 -9.52 -15.78 -18.26
C ILE A 6 -9.87 -15.45 -19.73
N HIS A 7 -10.52 -14.31 -20.00
CA HIS A 7 -10.96 -13.97 -21.36
C HIS A 7 -9.92 -13.17 -22.16
N LEU A 8 -8.91 -12.60 -21.49
CA LEU A 8 -7.87 -11.78 -22.12
C LEU A 8 -7.13 -12.48 -23.29
N PRO A 9 -6.70 -13.75 -23.17
CA PRO A 9 -5.99 -14.43 -24.26
C PRO A 9 -6.85 -14.60 -25.51
N ARG A 10 -8.13 -14.92 -25.33
CA ARG A 10 -9.09 -15.11 -26.44
C ARG A 10 -9.41 -13.77 -27.12
N GLU A 11 -9.57 -12.71 -26.35
CA GLU A 11 -9.84 -11.37 -26.87
C GLU A 11 -8.64 -10.79 -27.64
N ALA A 12 -7.42 -11.05 -27.14
CA ALA A 12 -6.17 -10.68 -27.81
C ALA A 12 -5.97 -11.48 -29.11
N ALA A 13 -6.29 -12.78 -29.11
CA ALA A 13 -6.23 -13.60 -30.31
C ALA A 13 -7.23 -13.17 -31.40
N LEU A 14 -8.43 -12.74 -30.99
CA LEU A 14 -9.51 -12.38 -31.93
C LEU A 14 -9.39 -10.96 -32.50
N GLY A 15 -8.83 -9.99 -31.76
CA GLY A 15 -8.78 -8.60 -32.24
C GLY A 15 -7.48 -7.87 -31.96
N GLY A 16 -6.37 -8.62 -31.85
CA GLY A 16 -5.02 -8.06 -31.82
C GLY A 16 -4.69 -7.35 -30.50
N PRO A 17 -3.70 -6.43 -30.52
CA PRO A 17 -3.20 -5.77 -29.31
C PRO A 17 -4.32 -5.10 -28.52
N VAL A 18 -4.45 -5.51 -27.25
CA VAL A 18 -5.49 -5.03 -26.31
C VAL A 18 -5.48 -3.51 -26.14
N GLN A 19 -4.35 -2.86 -26.40
CA GLN A 19 -4.07 -1.44 -26.19
C GLN A 19 -5.14 -0.50 -26.79
N TYR A 20 -5.65 -0.79 -28.00
CA TYR A 20 -6.62 0.07 -28.69
C TYR A 20 -8.08 -0.33 -28.48
N ARG A 21 -8.34 -1.47 -27.85
CA ARG A 21 -9.69 -2.00 -27.60
C ARG A 21 -10.08 -1.93 -26.13
N TRP A 22 -9.13 -1.66 -25.25
CA TRP A 22 -9.41 -1.54 -23.84
C TRP A 22 -10.12 -0.22 -23.55
N MET A 23 -11.31 -0.29 -22.97
CA MET A 23 -12.04 0.88 -22.47
C MET A 23 -11.42 1.44 -21.20
N TYR A 24 -10.56 0.69 -20.52
CA TYR A 24 -10.03 1.08 -19.20
C TYR A 24 -9.34 2.44 -19.18
N PRO A 25 -8.49 2.84 -20.16
CA PRO A 25 -7.93 4.18 -20.21
C PRO A 25 -9.02 5.26 -20.31
N PHE A 26 -10.07 5.03 -21.11
CA PHE A 26 -11.20 5.96 -21.26
C PHE A 26 -12.08 6.01 -20.01
N GLU A 27 -12.37 4.87 -19.39
CA GLU A 27 -13.12 4.77 -18.13
C GLU A 27 -12.37 5.47 -16.99
N ARG A 28 -11.07 5.23 -16.87
CA ARG A 28 -10.18 5.91 -15.91
C ARG A 28 -10.13 7.41 -16.16
N TYR A 29 -10.00 7.81 -17.41
CA TYR A 29 -10.04 9.22 -17.78
C TYR A 29 -11.38 9.82 -17.39
N MET A 30 -12.52 9.27 -17.79
CA MET A 30 -13.86 9.78 -17.47
C MET A 30 -14.18 9.80 -15.97
N PHE A 31 -13.61 8.91 -15.18
CA PHE A 31 -13.75 8.94 -13.73
C PHE A 31 -13.11 10.18 -13.10
N HIS A 32 -12.05 10.74 -13.69
CA HIS A 32 -11.39 11.96 -13.23
C HIS A 32 -12.26 13.23 -13.34
N PRO A 33 -12.77 13.66 -14.52
CA PRO A 33 -13.64 14.82 -14.64
C PRO A 33 -14.97 14.59 -13.94
N LYS A 34 -15.46 13.35 -13.79
CA LYS A 34 -16.65 13.08 -12.96
C LYS A 34 -16.46 13.49 -11.50
N LYS A 35 -15.25 13.33 -10.94
CA LYS A 35 -14.92 13.83 -9.59
C LYS A 35 -14.81 15.35 -9.52
N ASN A 36 -14.57 15.99 -10.64
CA ASN A 36 -14.44 17.44 -10.74
C ASN A 36 -15.80 18.16 -10.75
N VAL A 37 -16.91 17.43 -10.93
CA VAL A 37 -18.27 17.98 -10.89
C VAL A 37 -18.70 18.20 -9.43
N LYS A 38 -18.54 19.43 -8.94
CA LYS A 38 -19.02 19.89 -7.62
C LYS A 38 -20.41 20.51 -7.71
N ASN A 39 -20.77 21.07 -8.87
CA ASN A 39 -22.10 21.65 -9.12
C ASN A 39 -22.81 20.91 -10.27
N LEU A 40 -23.82 20.10 -9.92
CA LEU A 40 -24.60 19.32 -10.89
C LEU A 40 -25.48 20.19 -11.81
N SER A 41 -25.84 21.41 -11.41
CA SER A 41 -26.62 22.34 -12.25
C SER A 41 -25.78 22.97 -13.36
N LYS A 42 -24.45 22.92 -13.26
CA LYS A 42 -23.49 23.49 -14.22
C LYS A 42 -22.27 22.57 -14.35
N VAL A 43 -22.48 21.38 -14.92
CA VAL A 43 -21.47 20.31 -15.00
C VAL A 43 -20.21 20.76 -15.74
N GLU A 44 -20.35 21.31 -16.95
CA GLU A 44 -19.21 21.73 -17.78
C GLU A 44 -18.40 22.84 -17.10
N GLY A 45 -19.08 23.87 -16.59
CA GLY A 45 -18.42 24.96 -15.86
C GLY A 45 -17.70 24.47 -14.59
N SER A 46 -18.26 23.49 -13.88
CA SER A 46 -17.62 22.88 -12.72
C SER A 46 -16.35 22.11 -13.10
N ILE A 47 -16.36 21.39 -14.23
CA ILE A 47 -15.19 20.66 -14.72
C ILE A 47 -14.09 21.66 -15.08
N VAL A 48 -14.40 22.69 -15.88
CA VAL A 48 -13.43 23.71 -16.30
C VAL A 48 -12.81 24.43 -15.11
N ALA A 49 -13.64 24.87 -14.15
CA ALA A 49 -13.14 25.54 -12.95
C ALA A 49 -12.19 24.67 -12.13
N GLN A 50 -12.50 23.38 -12.00
CA GLN A 50 -11.64 22.45 -11.28
C GLN A 50 -10.36 22.11 -12.07
N SER A 51 -10.42 21.99 -13.40
CA SER A 51 -9.24 21.84 -14.25
C SER A 51 -8.26 23.00 -14.08
N LEU A 52 -8.75 24.25 -14.10
CA LEU A 52 -7.93 25.44 -13.83
C LEU A 52 -7.28 25.39 -12.44
N ASN A 53 -8.02 24.96 -11.41
CA ASN A 53 -7.48 24.80 -10.06
C ASN A 53 -6.38 23.72 -10.00
N GLU A 54 -6.57 22.60 -10.72
CA GLU A 54 -5.56 21.53 -10.78
C GLU A 54 -4.29 22.01 -11.46
N GLU A 55 -4.40 22.71 -12.59
CA GLU A 55 -3.26 23.29 -13.32
C GLU A 55 -2.53 24.34 -12.49
N ALA A 56 -3.26 25.26 -11.85
CA ALA A 56 -2.67 26.26 -10.97
C ALA A 56 -1.94 25.62 -9.78
N SER A 57 -2.54 24.58 -9.16
CA SER A 57 -1.90 23.85 -8.06
C SER A 57 -0.62 23.14 -8.50
N GLN A 58 -0.63 22.54 -9.70
CA GLN A 58 0.55 21.90 -10.28
C GLN A 58 1.63 22.90 -10.66
N PHE A 59 1.26 24.10 -11.12
CA PHE A 59 2.21 25.16 -11.40
C PHE A 59 2.88 25.69 -10.12
N VAL A 60 2.10 25.94 -9.07
CA VAL A 60 2.63 26.42 -7.79
C VAL A 60 3.51 25.36 -7.11
N GLU A 61 3.25 24.07 -7.35
CA GLU A 61 4.02 22.95 -6.81
C GLU A 61 5.53 23.01 -7.11
N TYR A 62 5.93 23.61 -8.24
CA TYR A 62 7.34 23.82 -8.60
C TYR A 62 8.07 24.81 -7.71
N TYR A 63 7.36 25.73 -7.06
CA TYR A 63 7.94 26.74 -6.18
C TYR A 63 8.03 26.29 -4.73
N PHE A 64 7.38 25.18 -4.36
CA PHE A 64 7.45 24.65 -3.01
C PHE A 64 8.70 23.79 -2.79
N PRO A 65 9.31 23.83 -1.59
CA PRO A 65 10.36 22.90 -1.19
C PRO A 65 9.94 21.43 -1.32
N SER A 66 10.93 20.55 -1.48
CA SER A 66 10.72 19.09 -1.65
C SER A 66 9.99 18.42 -0.49
N GLU A 67 10.11 19.00 0.71
CA GLU A 67 9.44 18.54 1.94
C GLU A 67 7.93 18.76 1.92
N VAL A 68 7.45 19.74 1.15
CA VAL A 68 6.03 20.08 1.08
C VAL A 68 5.27 19.03 0.29
N ARG A 69 4.29 18.42 0.96
CA ARG A 69 3.38 17.43 0.35
C ARG A 69 2.39 18.12 -0.57
N THR A 70 2.50 17.79 -1.84
CA THR A 70 1.66 18.27 -2.94
C THR A 70 1.00 17.08 -3.63
N LYS A 71 0.04 17.32 -4.53
CA LYS A 71 -0.71 16.25 -5.20
C LYS A 71 0.22 15.31 -5.98
N SER A 72 1.28 15.80 -6.63
CA SER A 72 2.22 14.95 -7.37
C SER A 72 3.27 14.28 -6.48
N ARG A 73 3.68 14.92 -5.37
CA ARG A 73 4.64 14.36 -4.39
C ARG A 73 4.01 13.46 -3.32
N CYS A 74 2.68 13.34 -3.29
CA CYS A 74 2.00 12.45 -2.37
C CYS A 74 2.39 10.99 -2.64
N PRO A 75 2.82 10.24 -1.60
CA PRO A 75 3.10 8.82 -1.71
C PRO A 75 1.91 8.08 -2.30
N GLY A 76 2.19 7.03 -3.08
CA GLY A 76 1.14 6.14 -3.57
C GLY A 76 0.33 5.55 -2.41
N ARG A 77 -0.89 5.07 -2.68
CA ARG A 77 -1.74 4.44 -1.64
C ARG A 77 -1.08 3.22 -0.98
N HIS A 78 -0.15 2.56 -1.68
CA HIS A 78 0.66 1.44 -1.21
C HIS A 78 2.13 1.82 -1.01
N ASP A 79 2.41 3.11 -0.85
CA ASP A 79 3.73 3.57 -0.47
C ASP A 79 3.79 3.53 1.06
N ASP A 80 4.25 2.39 1.57
CA ASP A 80 4.53 2.13 2.98
C ASP A 80 5.77 2.90 3.41
N ARG A 81 5.82 4.23 3.17
CA ARG A 81 6.88 5.15 3.63
C ARG A 81 6.96 5.18 5.15
N ILE A 82 7.36 4.07 5.71
CA ILE A 82 7.50 3.85 7.11
C ILE A 82 9.00 3.96 7.33
N GLU A 83 9.38 5.07 7.96
CA GLU A 83 10.69 5.16 8.57
C GLU A 83 10.85 3.93 9.46
N ARG A 84 11.94 3.17 9.27
CA ARG A 84 12.23 1.99 10.09
C ARG A 84 12.12 2.42 11.54
N ALA A 85 11.32 1.69 12.32
CA ALA A 85 11.22 1.96 13.74
C ALA A 85 12.61 1.84 14.37
N ILE A 86 13.05 2.89 15.05
CA ILE A 86 14.32 2.89 15.76
C ILE A 86 14.06 2.18 17.08
N TYR A 87 14.56 0.96 17.21
CA TYR A 87 14.49 0.19 18.44
C TYR A 87 15.75 0.44 19.28
N PRO A 88 15.63 0.59 20.61
CA PRO A 88 16.80 0.71 21.50
C PRO A 88 17.55 -0.61 21.68
N VAL A 89 17.05 -1.70 21.08
CA VAL A 89 17.59 -3.06 21.17
C VAL A 89 17.71 -3.61 19.75
N VAL A 90 18.66 -4.52 19.53
CA VAL A 90 18.74 -5.29 18.29
C VAL A 90 17.47 -6.12 18.16
N VAL A 91 16.71 -5.86 17.10
CA VAL A 91 15.47 -6.59 16.79
C VAL A 91 15.76 -7.49 15.59
N PRO A 92 15.42 -8.80 15.67
CA PRO A 92 15.59 -9.72 14.57
C PRO A 92 14.93 -9.21 13.28
N GLU A 93 15.53 -9.51 12.13
CA GLU A 93 15.02 -9.06 10.83
C GLU A 93 13.56 -9.51 10.59
N LEU A 94 13.19 -10.67 11.12
CA LEU A 94 11.82 -11.21 11.12
C LEU A 94 10.78 -10.23 11.72
N PHE A 95 11.17 -9.40 12.68
CA PHE A 95 10.30 -8.42 13.35
C PHE A 95 10.62 -6.97 12.96
N SER A 96 11.55 -6.76 12.03
CA SER A 96 11.94 -5.42 11.56
C SER A 96 10.94 -4.83 10.55
N GLN A 97 10.04 -5.65 10.00
CA GLN A 97 9.01 -5.21 9.07
C GLN A 97 7.94 -4.41 9.81
N VAL A 98 7.95 -3.10 9.58
CA VAL A 98 6.90 -2.21 10.09
C VAL A 98 5.78 -2.14 9.06
N GLY A 99 4.55 -2.44 9.48
CA GLY A 99 3.36 -2.30 8.66
C GLY A 99 2.62 -0.99 8.90
N ARG A 100 1.86 -0.52 7.90
CA ARG A 100 0.98 0.65 8.06
C ARG A 100 -0.31 0.21 8.76
N VAL A 101 -0.47 0.59 10.03
CA VAL A 101 -1.75 0.43 10.73
C VAL A 101 -2.85 1.27 10.05
N SER A 102 -3.98 0.64 9.78
CA SER A 102 -5.15 1.28 9.16
C SER A 102 -6.39 1.05 10.02
N GLY A 103 -7.20 2.08 10.18
CA GLY A 103 -8.43 2.03 10.99
C GLY A 103 -8.24 2.48 12.45
N LYS A 104 -9.28 2.26 13.26
CA LYS A 104 -9.27 2.62 14.68
C LYS A 104 -8.49 1.57 15.48
N ASN A 105 -7.50 2.02 16.24
CA ASN A 105 -6.78 1.15 17.16
C ASN A 105 -7.74 0.55 18.21
N LYS A 106 -7.61 -0.75 18.44
CA LYS A 106 -8.30 -1.46 19.52
C LYS A 106 -7.25 -2.16 20.37
N THR A 107 -7.26 -1.89 21.66
CA THR A 107 -6.44 -2.62 22.62
C THR A 107 -7.14 -3.94 22.92
N ARG A 108 -6.46 -5.07 22.67
CA ARG A 108 -6.92 -6.40 23.09
C ARG A 108 -5.83 -7.08 23.89
N THR A 109 -6.22 -7.80 24.93
CA THR A 109 -5.33 -8.75 25.61
C THR A 109 -5.32 -10.05 24.83
N LEU A 110 -4.15 -10.69 24.74
CA LEU A 110 -4.00 -11.98 24.10
C LEU A 110 -4.51 -13.09 25.04
N SER A 111 -5.19 -14.09 24.46
CA SER A 111 -5.53 -15.30 25.20
C SER A 111 -4.29 -16.15 25.49
N GLN A 112 -4.37 -17.02 26.49
CA GLN A 112 -3.25 -17.90 26.84
C GLN A 112 -2.88 -18.88 25.71
N GLN A 113 -3.87 -19.26 24.88
CA GLN A 113 -3.64 -20.09 23.69
C GLN A 113 -2.88 -19.32 22.60
N GLU A 114 -3.30 -18.08 22.30
CA GLU A 114 -2.57 -17.20 21.36
C GLU A 114 -1.14 -16.94 21.84
N PHE A 115 -0.96 -16.72 23.16
CA PHE A 115 0.37 -16.52 23.74
C PHE A 115 1.26 -17.75 23.55
N LYS A 116 0.75 -18.95 23.83
CA LYS A 116 1.48 -20.20 23.60
C LYS A 116 1.83 -20.38 22.12
N HIS A 117 0.91 -20.06 21.22
CA HIS A 117 1.14 -20.16 19.77
C HIS A 117 2.24 -19.20 19.30
N LEU A 118 2.18 -17.93 19.71
CA LEU A 118 3.20 -16.93 19.39
C LEU A 118 4.57 -17.33 19.94
N HIS A 119 4.61 -17.80 21.19
CA HIS A 119 5.86 -18.23 21.81
C HIS A 119 6.49 -19.40 21.05
N THR A 120 5.71 -20.42 20.70
CA THR A 120 6.20 -21.54 19.86
C THR A 120 6.68 -21.04 18.51
N TYR A 121 5.93 -20.16 17.85
CA TYR A 121 6.30 -19.62 16.55
C TYR A 121 7.63 -18.86 16.60
N ILE A 122 7.85 -18.03 17.63
CA ILE A 122 9.09 -17.29 17.83
C ILE A 122 10.26 -18.27 18.01
N LEU A 123 10.11 -19.27 18.88
CA LEU A 123 11.17 -20.26 19.12
C LEU A 123 11.54 -21.07 17.87
N THR A 124 10.57 -21.40 17.01
CA THR A 124 10.82 -22.25 15.84
C THR A 124 11.32 -21.50 14.61
N ASN A 125 10.97 -20.21 14.46
CA ASN A 125 11.24 -19.44 13.23
C ASN A 125 12.30 -18.36 13.39
N CYS A 126 12.74 -18.05 14.62
CA CYS A 126 13.79 -17.06 14.85
C CYS A 126 15.18 -17.73 14.83
N GLU A 127 15.98 -17.43 13.81
CA GLU A 127 17.33 -18.00 13.65
C GLU A 127 18.25 -17.66 14.83
N GLU A 128 18.09 -16.47 15.41
CA GLU A 128 18.88 -16.01 16.57
C GLU A 128 18.65 -16.87 17.82
N ILE A 129 17.48 -17.54 17.92
CA ILE A 129 17.16 -18.43 19.04
C ILE A 129 17.78 -19.82 18.84
N ALA A 130 18.04 -20.21 17.59
CA ALA A 130 18.59 -21.53 17.27
C ALA A 130 19.99 -21.75 17.89
N GLU A 131 20.77 -20.68 18.10
CA GLU A 131 22.05 -20.78 18.81
C GLU A 131 21.86 -21.19 20.28
N TYR A 132 20.88 -20.60 20.96
CA TYR A 132 20.56 -20.94 22.34
C TYR A 132 20.00 -22.35 22.48
N GLU A 133 19.22 -22.82 21.50
CA GLU A 133 18.74 -24.20 21.47
C GLU A 133 19.91 -25.19 21.40
N LYS A 134 20.94 -24.92 20.57
CA LYS A 134 22.16 -25.75 20.51
C LYS A 134 22.88 -25.82 21.85
N ILE A 135 23.04 -24.68 22.54
CA ILE A 135 23.66 -24.61 23.86
C ILE A 135 22.87 -25.44 24.87
N TYR A 136 21.55 -25.28 24.90
CA TYR A 136 20.66 -26.01 25.81
C TYR A 136 20.70 -27.51 25.57
N MET A 137 20.65 -27.95 24.31
CA MET A 137 20.73 -29.36 23.93
C MET A 137 22.09 -29.98 24.26
N ALA A 138 23.18 -29.22 24.16
CA ALA A 138 24.49 -29.65 24.62
C ALA A 138 24.54 -29.84 26.14
N LEU A 139 23.85 -28.98 26.90
CA LEU A 139 23.77 -29.01 28.36
C LEU A 139 22.91 -30.18 28.88
N ILE A 140 21.88 -30.59 28.15
CA ILE A 140 21.06 -31.79 28.49
C ILE A 140 21.79 -33.10 28.14
N ARG A 141 22.65 -33.08 27.12
CA ARG A 141 23.37 -34.27 26.64
C ARG A 141 24.69 -34.53 27.38
N GLY A 142 25.19 -33.57 28.15
CA GLY A 142 26.33 -33.72 29.06
C GLY A 142 25.87 -34.13 30.45
#